data_AF-A0A532B0G5-F1
#
_entry.id   AF-A0A532B0G5-F1
#
_cell.length_a   1.000
_cell.length_b   1.000
_cell.length_c   1.000
_cell.angle_alpha   90.00
_cell.angle_beta   90.00
_cell.angle_gamma   90.00
#
_symmetry.space_group_name_H-M   'P 1'
#
loop_
_entity.id
_entity.type
_entity.pdbx_description
1 polymer ?
#
loop_
_entity_poly.entity_id
_entity_poly.type
_entity_poly.pdbx_seq_one_letter_code
_entity_poly.pdbx_strand_id
1 'polypeptide(L)'
;GYLYFAWPMLVEHLSELVQTVTVPGGSFGEVSLRAIRHSFSLLMLATLPLVGIVVVLTVAFGMLGTFGPVFSFEPLKPQFDHINPVKGLQKILSLRNVIEFTKGLAKVVLLASLFVFILAAWLQPLFDAPGCGQSCLEPIIKAVLTPLGIAAALAFVVIGVIDVPIQRWLFLRDMRMTTTEYKREHKDLEGDPLIRHEQQRQRREAVM
;
A
#
# COMPACT_ATOMS: atom_id res chain seq x y z
N GLY A 1 -8.97 1.03 -13.99
CA GLY A 1 -8.51 0.93 -15.38
C GLY A 1 -8.23 -0.50 -15.76
N TYR A 2 -7.05 -1.01 -15.45
CA TYR A 2 -6.61 -2.36 -15.83
C TYR A 2 -7.56 -3.49 -15.40
N LEU A 3 -8.00 -3.53 -14.14
CA LEU A 3 -8.92 -4.56 -13.64
C LEU A 3 -10.26 -4.60 -14.39
N TYR A 4 -10.77 -3.47 -14.88
CA TYR A 4 -12.00 -3.43 -15.68
C TYR A 4 -11.78 -4.03 -17.07
N PHE A 5 -10.63 -3.73 -17.68
CA PHE A 5 -10.26 -4.26 -19.00
C PHE A 5 -9.89 -5.75 -18.94
N ALA A 6 -9.23 -6.19 -17.86
CA ALA A 6 -8.84 -7.57 -17.62
C ALA A 6 -9.97 -8.43 -17.05
N TRP A 7 -11.05 -7.83 -16.55
CA TRP A 7 -12.21 -8.53 -15.99
C TRP A 7 -12.78 -9.64 -16.88
N PRO A 8 -13.08 -9.42 -18.17
CA PRO A 8 -13.59 -10.48 -19.04
C PRO A 8 -12.60 -11.67 -19.16
N MET A 9 -11.30 -11.39 -19.35
CA MET A 9 -10.28 -12.44 -19.43
C MET A 9 -10.11 -13.21 -18.11
N LEU A 10 -10.22 -12.53 -16.96
CA LEU A 10 -10.16 -13.16 -15.64
C LEU A 10 -11.38 -14.06 -15.39
N VAL A 11 -12.57 -13.62 -15.78
CA VAL A 11 -13.80 -14.41 -15.66
C VAL A 11 -13.77 -15.64 -16.56
N GLU A 12 -13.25 -15.53 -17.79
CA GLU A 12 -13.05 -16.67 -18.69
C GLU A 12 -12.13 -17.72 -18.07
N HIS A 13 -10.94 -17.33 -17.58
CA HIS A 13 -10.00 -18.26 -16.96
C HIS A 13 -10.55 -18.88 -15.66
N LEU A 14 -11.34 -18.12 -14.89
CA LEU A 14 -12.02 -18.64 -13.70
C LEU A 14 -13.09 -19.68 -14.09
N SER A 15 -13.85 -19.42 -15.15
CA SER A 15 -14.86 -20.34 -15.66
C SER A 15 -14.25 -21.62 -16.22
N GLU A 16 -13.11 -21.53 -16.91
CA GLU A 16 -12.34 -22.69 -17.39
C GLU A 16 -11.82 -23.53 -16.23
N LEU A 17 -11.30 -22.89 -15.16
CA LEU A 17 -10.89 -23.60 -13.95
C LEU A 17 -12.06 -24.34 -13.31
N VAL A 18 -13.20 -23.68 -13.13
CA VAL A 18 -14.40 -24.31 -12.56
C VAL A 18 -14.84 -25.49 -13.43
N GLN A 19 -14.86 -25.34 -14.75
CA GLN A 19 -15.25 -26.42 -15.67
C GLN A 19 -14.26 -27.59 -15.64
N THR A 20 -12.95 -27.33 -15.55
CA THR A 20 -11.94 -28.41 -15.48
C THR A 20 -12.06 -29.26 -14.23
N VAL A 21 -12.53 -28.68 -13.11
CA VAL A 21 -12.73 -29.39 -11.83
C VAL A 21 -14.12 -30.05 -11.76
N THR A 22 -15.11 -29.52 -12.47
CA THR A 22 -16.52 -29.96 -12.35
C THR A 22 -16.90 -31.05 -13.36
N VAL A 23 -16.20 -31.19 -14.49
CA VAL A 23 -16.51 -32.23 -15.50
C VAL A 23 -16.00 -33.60 -15.03
N PRO A 24 -16.88 -34.60 -14.82
CA PRO A 24 -16.46 -35.96 -14.49
C PRO A 24 -15.94 -36.65 -15.76
N GLY A 25 -14.68 -37.12 -15.76
CA GLY A 25 -14.19 -37.99 -16.86
C GLY A 25 -12.70 -37.96 -17.19
N GLY A 26 -11.88 -37.12 -16.56
CA GLY A 26 -10.42 -37.10 -16.79
C GLY A 26 -9.64 -37.95 -15.79
N SER A 27 -8.51 -38.54 -16.21
CA SER A 27 -7.55 -39.13 -15.26
C SER A 27 -7.05 -38.05 -14.29
N PHE A 28 -6.83 -38.39 -13.02
CA PHE A 28 -6.39 -37.43 -12.00
C PHE A 28 -5.14 -36.63 -12.43
N GLY A 29 -4.23 -37.27 -13.17
CA GLY A 29 -3.02 -36.62 -13.71
C GLY A 29 -3.31 -35.56 -14.76
N GLU A 30 -4.26 -35.79 -15.67
CA GLU A 30 -4.60 -34.81 -16.71
C GLU A 30 -5.40 -33.63 -16.17
N VAL A 31 -6.31 -33.89 -15.22
CA VAL A 31 -7.12 -32.85 -14.59
C VAL A 31 -6.25 -31.95 -13.71
N SER A 32 -5.34 -32.55 -12.92
CA SER A 32 -4.42 -31.78 -12.07
C SER A 32 -3.44 -30.92 -12.87
N LEU A 33 -2.86 -31.44 -13.97
CA LEU A 33 -1.98 -30.65 -14.84
C LEU A 33 -2.70 -29.48 -15.53
N ARG A 34 -3.93 -29.69 -16.01
CA ARG A 34 -4.75 -28.61 -16.58
C ARG A 34 -5.09 -27.56 -15.53
N ALA A 35 -5.57 -27.99 -14.35
CA ALA A 35 -5.91 -27.08 -13.26
C ALA A 35 -4.70 -26.25 -12.79
N ILE A 36 -3.51 -26.85 -12.68
CA ILE A 36 -2.27 -26.13 -12.32
C ILE A 36 -1.93 -25.09 -13.39
N ARG A 37 -2.00 -25.45 -14.68
CA ARG A 37 -1.69 -24.54 -15.79
C ARG A 37 -2.63 -23.34 -15.83
N HIS A 38 -3.94 -23.57 -15.72
CA HIS A 38 -4.92 -22.49 -15.70
C HIS A 38 -4.81 -21.64 -14.42
N SER A 39 -4.51 -22.24 -13.27
CA SER A 39 -4.29 -21.49 -12.02
C SER A 39 -3.06 -20.59 -12.12
N PHE A 40 -1.98 -21.12 -12.70
CA PHE A 40 -0.75 -20.36 -12.91
C PHE A 40 -0.93 -19.22 -13.89
N SER A 41 -1.62 -19.44 -15.02
CA SER A 41 -1.88 -18.38 -15.99
C SER A 41 -2.77 -17.29 -15.40
N LEU A 42 -3.79 -17.66 -14.61
CA LEU A 42 -4.67 -16.70 -13.92
C LEU A 42 -3.89 -15.85 -12.91
N LEU A 43 -3.01 -16.46 -12.11
CA LEU A 43 -2.13 -15.75 -11.20
C LEU A 43 -1.20 -14.78 -11.93
N MET A 44 -0.53 -15.23 -12.99
CA MET A 44 0.37 -14.38 -13.77
C MET A 44 -0.38 -13.20 -14.42
N LEU A 45 -1.53 -13.47 -15.06
CA LEU A 45 -2.33 -12.44 -15.71
C LEU A 45 -2.85 -11.40 -14.72
N ALA A 46 -3.25 -11.82 -13.51
CA ALA A 46 -3.74 -10.92 -12.49
C ALA A 46 -2.62 -10.09 -11.84
N THR A 47 -1.46 -10.69 -11.57
CA THR A 47 -0.42 -10.09 -10.70
C THR A 47 0.62 -9.26 -11.43
N LEU A 48 1.20 -9.77 -12.53
CA LEU A 48 2.28 -9.08 -13.26
C LEU A 48 1.93 -7.65 -13.66
N PRO A 49 0.80 -7.39 -14.33
CA PRO A 49 0.46 -6.05 -14.78
C PRO A 49 0.13 -5.10 -13.62
N LEU A 50 -0.43 -5.62 -12.52
CA LEU A 50 -0.62 -4.85 -11.28
C LEU A 50 0.73 -4.41 -10.70
N VAL A 51 1.69 -5.32 -10.59
CA VAL A 51 3.06 -5.00 -10.16
C VAL A 51 3.71 -4.00 -11.11
N GLY A 52 3.58 -4.21 -12.43
CA GLY A 52 4.12 -3.31 -13.44
C GLY A 52 3.57 -1.88 -13.31
N ILE A 53 2.25 -1.73 -13.13
CA ILE A 53 1.61 -0.43 -12.90
C ILE A 53 2.15 0.21 -11.61
N VAL A 54 2.24 -0.55 -10.51
CA VAL A 54 2.78 -0.02 -9.25
C VAL A 54 4.22 0.45 -9.42
N VAL A 55 5.08 -0.34 -10.07
CA VAL A 55 6.48 0.04 -10.33
C VAL A 55 6.58 1.30 -11.19
N VAL A 56 5.80 1.39 -12.26
CA VAL A 56 5.81 2.58 -13.14
C VAL A 56 5.35 3.81 -12.36
N LEU A 57 4.28 3.70 -11.58
CA LEU A 57 3.76 4.82 -10.79
C LEU A 57 4.73 5.23 -9.68
N THR A 58 5.32 4.29 -8.94
CA THR A 58 6.28 4.63 -7.88
C THR A 58 7.53 5.28 -8.44
N VAL A 59 8.05 4.81 -9.58
CA VAL A 59 9.18 5.45 -10.27
C VAL A 59 8.79 6.85 -10.76
N ALA A 60 7.64 7.00 -11.43
CA ALA A 60 7.18 8.29 -11.95
C ALA A 60 6.95 9.33 -10.84
N PHE A 61 6.22 8.96 -9.78
CA PHE A 61 5.97 9.86 -8.64
C PHE A 61 7.24 10.11 -7.81
N GLY A 62 8.11 9.11 -7.68
CA GLY A 62 9.42 9.26 -7.03
C GLY A 62 10.27 10.30 -7.75
N MET A 63 10.37 10.22 -9.07
CA MET A 63 11.12 11.18 -9.90
C MET A 63 10.55 12.60 -9.84
N LEU A 64 9.22 12.74 -9.82
CA LEU A 64 8.55 14.04 -9.67
C LEU A 64 8.76 14.65 -8.27
N GLY A 65 8.82 13.82 -7.23
CA GLY A 65 9.00 14.27 -5.85
C GLY A 65 10.40 14.77 -5.52
N THR A 66 11.44 14.24 -6.19
CA THR A 66 12.84 14.59 -5.91
C THR A 66 13.48 15.59 -6.88
N PHE A 67 12.72 16.14 -7.85
CA PHE A 67 13.28 17.00 -8.91
C PHE A 67 14.50 16.37 -9.64
N GLY A 68 14.49 15.05 -9.83
CA GLY A 68 15.56 14.31 -10.52
C GLY A 68 15.92 12.97 -9.86
N PRO A 69 16.70 12.12 -10.54
CA PRO A 69 17.17 10.85 -9.99
C PRO A 69 18.23 11.09 -8.90
N VAL A 70 17.86 10.92 -7.64
CA VAL A 70 18.80 11.00 -6.51
C VAL A 70 19.51 9.65 -6.37
N PHE A 71 20.58 9.46 -7.13
CA PHE A 71 21.50 8.35 -6.92
C PHE A 71 22.39 8.66 -5.70
N SER A 72 22.05 8.09 -4.54
CA SER A 72 22.87 8.17 -3.34
C SER A 72 23.17 6.75 -2.83
N PHE A 73 24.46 6.42 -2.72
CA PHE A 73 24.93 5.18 -2.13
C PHE A 73 25.12 5.28 -0.61
N GLU A 74 24.88 6.46 -0.01
CA GLU A 74 24.99 6.71 1.42
C GLU A 74 24.06 5.83 2.29
N PRO A 75 22.81 5.51 1.88
CA PRO A 75 21.91 4.62 2.64
C PRO A 75 22.36 3.16 2.71
N LEU A 76 23.30 2.74 1.84
CA LEU A 76 23.84 1.37 1.84
C LEU A 76 24.86 1.12 2.95
N LYS A 77 25.31 2.17 3.65
CA LYS A 77 26.16 2.01 4.82
C LYS A 77 25.31 1.44 5.97
N PRO A 78 25.65 0.28 6.55
CA PRO A 78 24.94 -0.24 7.71
C PRO A 78 25.13 0.70 8.91
N GLN A 79 24.08 1.41 9.29
CA GLN A 79 24.07 2.34 10.43
C GLN A 79 23.55 1.61 11.67
N PHE A 80 24.43 1.25 12.61
CA PHE A 80 24.07 0.57 13.86
C PHE A 80 23.19 1.40 14.79
N ASP A 81 23.14 2.73 14.61
CA ASP A 81 22.25 3.64 15.35
C ASP A 81 20.75 3.39 15.11
N HIS A 82 20.40 2.66 14.05
CA HIS A 82 19.02 2.34 13.70
C HIS A 82 18.49 1.08 14.42
N ILE A 83 19.33 0.36 15.16
CA ILE A 83 19.00 -0.87 15.90
C ILE A 83 18.77 -0.57 17.39
N ASN A 84 18.07 0.52 17.71
CA ASN A 84 17.65 0.77 19.09
C ASN A 84 16.17 0.36 19.27
N PRO A 85 15.86 -0.72 20.00
CA PRO A 85 14.50 -1.23 20.15
C PRO A 85 13.56 -0.22 20.82
N VAL A 86 14.09 0.65 21.70
CA VAL A 86 13.31 1.73 22.35
C VAL A 86 12.90 2.79 21.34
N LYS A 87 13.82 3.22 20.46
CA LYS A 87 13.49 4.13 19.35
C LYS A 87 12.54 3.47 18.34
N GLY A 88 12.67 2.16 18.12
CA GLY A 88 11.74 1.37 17.31
C GLY A 88 10.32 1.40 17.86
N LEU A 89 10.13 1.14 19.15
CA LEU A 89 8.84 1.24 19.83
C LEU A 89 8.25 2.66 19.78
N GLN A 90 9.07 3.69 20.01
CA GLN A 90 8.64 5.08 19.90
C GLN A 90 8.23 5.46 18.47
N LYS A 91 8.87 4.85 17.46
CA LYS A 91 8.52 5.02 16.04
C LYS A 91 7.20 4.31 15.70
N ILE A 92 6.97 3.13 16.27
CA ILE A 92 5.70 2.38 16.13
C ILE A 92 4.54 3.11 16.82
N LEU A 93 4.78 3.76 17.96
CA LEU A 93 3.80 4.59 18.67
C LEU A 93 3.82 6.06 18.25
N SER A 94 4.51 6.39 17.15
CA SER A 94 4.54 7.76 16.64
C SER A 94 3.16 8.19 16.14
N LEU A 95 2.88 9.49 16.22
CA LEU A 95 1.60 10.04 15.71
C LEU A 95 1.36 9.65 14.24
N ARG A 96 2.43 9.56 13.45
CA ARG A 96 2.36 9.13 12.05
C ARG A 96 1.74 7.73 11.94
N ASN A 97 2.23 6.78 12.74
CA ASN A 97 1.78 5.40 12.71
C ASN A 97 0.32 5.28 13.23
N VAL A 98 -0.05 6.06 14.24
CA VAL A 98 -1.44 6.12 14.75
C VAL A 98 -2.40 6.65 13.68
N ILE A 99 -2.01 7.70 12.96
CA ILE A 99 -2.80 8.27 11.86
C ILE A 99 -2.91 7.28 10.70
N GLU A 100 -1.83 6.58 10.33
CA GLU A 100 -1.84 5.54 9.31
C GLU A 100 -2.72 4.34 9.70
N PHE A 101 -2.64 3.90 10.96
CA PHE A 101 -3.51 2.85 11.51
C PHE A 101 -4.98 3.25 11.48
N THR A 102 -5.31 4.46 11.95
CA THR A 102 -6.69 4.96 11.96
C THR A 102 -7.26 5.05 10.55
N LYS A 103 -6.46 5.50 9.58
CA LYS A 103 -6.86 5.49 8.15
C LYS A 103 -7.09 4.08 7.63
N GLY A 104 -6.22 3.13 7.98
CA GLY A 104 -6.40 1.72 7.65
C GLY A 104 -7.71 1.16 8.21
N LEU A 105 -7.99 1.42 9.49
CA LEU A 105 -9.21 1.00 10.14
C LEU A 105 -10.46 1.62 9.49
N ALA A 106 -10.42 2.92 9.18
CA ALA A 106 -11.50 3.60 8.48
C ALA A 106 -11.78 2.99 7.09
N LYS A 107 -10.73 2.65 6.32
CA LYS A 107 -10.86 1.94 5.04
C LYS A 107 -11.56 0.60 5.21
N VAL A 108 -11.16 -0.19 6.22
CA VAL A 108 -11.75 -1.51 6.49
C VAL A 108 -13.23 -1.39 6.87
N VAL A 109 -13.56 -0.50 7.81
CA VAL A 109 -14.95 -0.29 8.25
C VAL A 109 -15.82 0.18 7.09
N LEU A 110 -15.33 1.12 6.29
CA LEU A 110 -16.05 1.62 5.12
C LEU A 110 -16.32 0.50 4.12
N LEU A 111 -15.31 -0.30 3.75
CA LEU A 111 -15.50 -1.41 2.82
C LEU A 111 -16.42 -2.49 3.37
N ALA A 112 -16.30 -2.82 4.66
CA ALA A 112 -17.19 -3.77 5.32
C ALA A 112 -18.65 -3.28 5.30
N SER A 113 -18.88 -2.00 5.57
CA SER A 113 -20.22 -1.40 5.53
C SER A 113 -20.81 -1.41 4.13
N LEU A 114 -20.00 -1.10 3.10
CA LEU A 114 -20.39 -1.15 1.69
C LEU A 114 -20.76 -2.57 1.26
N PHE A 115 -19.94 -3.55 1.67
CA PHE A 115 -20.19 -4.95 1.41
C PHE A 115 -21.51 -5.41 2.03
N VAL A 116 -21.74 -5.12 3.31
CA VAL A 116 -22.99 -5.47 4.00
C VAL A 116 -24.20 -4.81 3.34
N PHE A 117 -24.10 -3.53 2.99
CA PHE A 117 -25.20 -2.80 2.35
C PHE A 117 -25.58 -3.40 0.99
N ILE A 118 -24.60 -3.72 0.16
CA ILE A 118 -24.84 -4.31 -1.16
C ILE A 118 -25.34 -5.75 -1.02
N LEU A 119 -24.77 -6.53 -0.11
CA LEU A 119 -25.22 -7.90 0.13
C LEU A 119 -26.68 -7.93 0.62
N ALA A 120 -27.07 -6.99 1.50
CA ALA A 120 -28.44 -6.86 1.97
C ALA A 120 -29.40 -6.48 0.83
N ALA A 121 -28.99 -5.58 -0.07
CA ALA A 121 -29.78 -5.19 -1.23
C ALA A 121 -29.97 -6.33 -2.25
N TRP A 122 -29.01 -7.25 -2.34
CA TRP A 122 -29.03 -8.38 -3.28
C TRP A 122 -29.36 -9.73 -2.62
N LEU A 123 -29.72 -9.73 -1.35
CA LEU A 123 -29.95 -10.95 -0.57
C LEU A 123 -31.13 -11.76 -1.13
N GLN A 124 -32.26 -11.10 -1.42
CA GLN A 124 -33.45 -11.76 -1.99
C GLN A 124 -33.15 -12.40 -3.37
N PRO A 125 -32.58 -11.68 -4.37
CA PRO A 125 -32.16 -12.30 -5.63
C PRO A 125 -31.18 -13.46 -5.47
N LEU A 126 -30.29 -13.41 -4.47
CA LEU A 126 -29.34 -14.49 -4.19
C LEU A 126 -30.03 -15.75 -3.66
N PHE A 127 -31.06 -15.58 -2.82
CA PHE A 127 -31.83 -16.70 -2.26
C PHE A 127 -32.74 -17.38 -3.30
N ASP A 128 -33.18 -16.64 -4.32
CA ASP A 128 -33.97 -17.18 -5.43
C ASP A 128 -33.10 -17.86 -6.52
N ALA A 129 -31.79 -17.57 -6.52
CA ALA A 129 -30.82 -18.09 -7.50
C ALA A 129 -30.75 -19.63 -7.63
N PRO A 130 -30.85 -20.44 -6.54
CA PRO A 130 -30.78 -21.90 -6.64
C PRO A 130 -31.95 -22.52 -7.42
N GLY A 131 -33.08 -21.81 -7.53
CA GLY A 131 -34.28 -22.30 -8.22
C GLY A 131 -34.19 -22.27 -9.76
N CYS A 132 -33.24 -21.53 -10.33
CA CYS A 132 -33.23 -21.18 -11.75
C CYS A 132 -32.14 -21.90 -12.59
N GLY A 133 -31.30 -22.73 -11.96
CA GLY A 133 -30.26 -23.51 -12.63
C GLY A 133 -28.94 -22.75 -12.90
N GLN A 134 -27.96 -23.43 -13.53
CA GLN A 134 -26.61 -22.89 -13.78
C GLN A 134 -26.59 -21.65 -14.71
N SER A 135 -27.56 -21.51 -15.61
CA SER A 135 -27.65 -20.40 -16.56
C SER A 135 -27.95 -19.04 -15.90
N CYS A 136 -28.52 -19.03 -14.70
CA CYS A 136 -28.86 -17.81 -13.97
C CYS A 136 -27.78 -17.37 -12.99
N LEU A 137 -26.78 -18.22 -12.70
CA LEU A 137 -25.74 -17.92 -11.73
C LEU A 137 -24.84 -16.77 -12.21
N GLU A 138 -24.45 -16.77 -13.48
CA GLU A 138 -23.56 -15.77 -14.07
C GLU A 138 -24.15 -14.34 -14.07
N PRO A 139 -25.39 -14.09 -14.55
CA PRO A 139 -25.98 -12.76 -14.51
C PRO A 139 -26.23 -12.24 -13.08
N ILE A 140 -26.56 -13.12 -12.12
CA ILE A 140 -26.73 -12.74 -10.71
C ILE A 140 -25.40 -12.31 -10.10
N ILE A 141 -24.33 -13.09 -10.31
CA ILE A 141 -22.98 -12.75 -9.84
C ILE A 141 -22.52 -11.41 -10.43
N LYS A 142 -22.73 -11.19 -11.74
CA LYS A 142 -22.44 -9.91 -12.38
C LYS A 142 -23.25 -8.77 -11.74
N ALA A 143 -24.55 -8.96 -11.52
CA ALA A 143 -25.42 -7.94 -10.96
C ALA A 143 -25.02 -7.51 -9.54
N VAL A 144 -24.39 -8.40 -8.75
CA VAL A 144 -23.85 -8.10 -7.42
C VAL A 144 -22.43 -7.52 -7.47
N LEU A 145 -21.53 -8.13 -8.23
CA LEU A 145 -20.11 -7.76 -8.23
C LEU A 145 -19.85 -6.41 -8.91
N THR A 146 -20.63 -6.06 -9.93
CA THR A 146 -20.44 -4.80 -10.68
C THR A 146 -20.67 -3.56 -9.81
N PRO A 147 -21.83 -3.40 -9.12
CA PRO A 147 -22.03 -2.25 -8.23
C PRO A 147 -21.08 -2.27 -7.03
N LEU A 148 -20.73 -3.45 -6.49
CA LEU A 148 -19.73 -3.57 -5.42
C LEU A 148 -18.37 -3.05 -5.86
N GLY A 149 -17.90 -3.46 -7.05
CA GLY A 149 -16.63 -3.02 -7.61
C GLY A 149 -16.59 -1.51 -7.87
N ILE A 150 -17.67 -0.94 -8.42
CA ILE A 150 -17.76 0.51 -8.69
C ILE A 150 -17.78 1.31 -7.38
N ALA A 151 -18.60 0.90 -6.41
CA ALA A 151 -18.71 1.61 -5.14
C ALA A 151 -17.42 1.54 -4.33
N ALA A 152 -16.75 0.37 -4.31
CA ALA A 152 -15.44 0.22 -3.69
C ALA A 152 -14.37 1.08 -4.39
N ALA A 153 -14.36 1.12 -5.72
CA ALA A 153 -13.42 1.94 -6.47
C ALA A 153 -13.61 3.44 -6.18
N LEU A 154 -14.85 3.93 -6.17
CA LEU A 154 -15.17 5.32 -5.80
C LEU A 154 -14.75 5.64 -4.37
N ALA A 155 -15.04 4.74 -3.43
CA ALA A 155 -14.61 4.89 -2.03
C ALA A 155 -13.09 5.03 -1.91
N PHE A 156 -12.32 4.17 -2.60
CA PHE A 156 -10.85 4.27 -2.59
C PHE A 156 -10.33 5.57 -3.20
N VAL A 157 -10.97 6.08 -4.26
CA VAL A 157 -10.61 7.38 -4.84
C VAL A 157 -10.81 8.50 -3.82
N VAL A 158 -11.98 8.55 -3.16
CA VAL A 158 -12.27 9.56 -2.13
C VAL A 158 -11.27 9.49 -0.99
N ILE A 159 -11.00 8.30 -0.47
CA ILE A 159 -10.03 8.12 0.62
C ILE A 159 -8.62 8.51 0.17
N GLY A 160 -8.23 8.16 -1.06
CA GLY A 160 -6.94 8.54 -1.64
C GLY A 160 -6.77 10.05 -1.74
N VAL A 161 -7.82 10.78 -2.14
CA VAL A 161 -7.80 12.25 -2.19
C VAL A 161 -7.63 12.87 -0.80
N ILE A 162 -8.27 12.30 0.23
CA ILE A 162 -8.13 12.74 1.62
C ILE A 162 -6.75 12.38 2.20
N ASP A 163 -6.14 11.27 1.74
CA ASP A 163 -4.83 10.83 2.21
C ASP A 163 -3.70 11.81 1.83
N VAL A 164 -3.79 12.46 0.66
CA VAL A 164 -2.78 13.40 0.15
C VAL A 164 -2.49 14.58 1.10
N PRO A 165 -3.48 15.39 1.53
CA PRO A 165 -3.22 16.50 2.45
C PRO A 165 -2.71 16.03 3.82
N ILE A 166 -3.19 14.88 4.32
CA ILE A 166 -2.72 14.30 5.59
C ILE A 166 -1.25 13.90 5.48
N GLN A 167 -0.86 13.24 4.38
CA GLN A 167 0.53 12.87 4.14
C GLN A 167 1.42 14.10 3.97
N ARG A 168 0.96 15.13 3.25
CA ARG A 168 1.70 16.39 3.11
C ARG A 168 1.91 17.09 4.45
N TRP A 169 0.89 17.14 5.30
CA TRP A 169 0.99 17.71 6.64
C TRP A 169 1.95 16.90 7.52
N LEU A 170 1.86 15.57 7.51
CA LEU A 170 2.79 14.68 8.22
C LEU A 170 4.23 14.89 7.75
N PHE A 171 4.46 14.94 6.44
CA PHE A 171 5.79 15.18 5.86
C PHE A 171 6.37 16.54 6.29
N LEU A 172 5.58 17.62 6.18
CA LEU A 172 6.01 18.95 6.63
C LEU A 172 6.28 18.99 8.12
N ARG A 173 5.54 18.23 8.92
CA ARG A 173 5.73 18.13 10.37
C ARG A 173 6.99 17.36 10.72
N ASP A 174 7.27 16.26 10.02
CA ASP A 174 8.47 15.45 10.21
C ASP A 174 9.74 16.22 9.79
N MET A 175 9.63 17.20 8.87
CA MET A 175 10.73 18.12 8.53
C MET A 175 10.86 19.33 9.47
N ARG A 176 10.01 19.49 10.49
CA ARG A 176 10.18 20.57 11.47
C ARG A 176 11.24 20.16 12.49
N MET A 177 12.28 20.98 12.59
CA MET A 177 13.27 20.85 13.66
C MET A 177 12.61 21.04 15.04
N THR A 178 12.95 20.15 15.97
CA THR A 178 12.61 20.37 17.37
C THR A 178 13.48 21.48 17.97
N THR A 179 13.01 22.16 19.02
CA THR A 179 13.81 23.20 19.71
C THR A 179 15.13 22.66 20.26
N THR A 180 15.16 21.37 20.62
CA THR A 180 16.35 20.60 21.00
C THR A 180 17.31 20.35 19.84
N GLU A 181 16.80 19.95 18.67
CA GLU A 181 17.64 19.76 17.47
C GLU A 181 18.19 21.09 16.96
N TYR A 182 17.36 22.14 16.91
CA TYR A 182 17.80 23.48 16.51
C TYR A 182 18.94 23.99 17.40
N LYS A 183 18.85 23.82 18.73
CA LYS A 183 19.94 24.19 19.66
C LYS A 183 21.20 23.36 19.44
N ARG A 184 21.06 22.08 19.08
CA ARG A 184 22.18 21.18 18.81
C ARG A 184 22.88 21.55 17.51
N GLU A 185 22.14 21.78 16.44
CA GLU A 185 22.68 22.29 15.18
C GLU A 185 23.35 23.65 15.34
N HIS A 186 22.75 24.60 16.08
CA HIS A 186 23.41 25.87 16.38
C HIS A 186 24.72 25.68 17.15
N LYS A 187 24.75 24.75 18.12
CA LYS A 187 25.96 24.43 18.88
C LYS A 187 27.03 23.77 18.02
N ASP A 188 26.64 22.94 17.06
CA ASP A 188 27.56 22.30 16.11
C ASP A 188 28.07 23.28 15.04
N LEU A 189 27.24 24.23 14.59
CA LEU A 189 27.60 25.28 13.62
C LEU A 189 28.49 26.38 14.22
N GLU A 190 28.17 26.85 15.44
CA GLU A 190 28.94 27.90 16.12
C GLU A 190 30.15 27.35 16.88
N GLY A 191 30.19 26.03 17.08
CA GLY A 191 31.14 25.33 17.96
C GLY A 191 30.79 25.51 19.43
N ASP A 192 31.18 24.56 20.28
CA ASP A 192 30.93 24.67 21.72
C ASP A 192 31.64 25.94 22.25
N PRO A 193 30.92 26.91 22.83
CA PRO A 193 31.53 28.12 23.39
C PRO A 193 32.63 27.79 24.39
N LEU A 194 32.51 26.67 25.13
CA LEU A 194 33.56 26.18 26.02
C LEU A 194 34.86 25.85 25.26
N ILE A 195 34.77 25.20 24.09
CA ILE A 195 35.94 24.86 23.27
C ILE A 195 36.55 26.14 22.67
N ARG A 196 35.74 27.10 22.22
CA ARG A 196 36.22 28.41 21.77
C ARG A 196 36.94 29.19 22.87
N HIS A 197 36.40 29.18 24.09
CA HIS A 197 37.04 29.82 25.25
C HIS A 197 38.35 29.12 25.65
N GLU A 198 38.39 27.78 25.64
CA GLU A 198 39.62 27.02 25.94
C GLU A 198 40.71 27.29 24.90
N GLN A 199 40.35 27.30 23.60
CA GLN A 199 41.29 27.66 22.52
C GLN A 199 41.81 29.09 22.66
N GLN A 200 40.96 30.05 23.03
CA GLN A 200 41.39 31.43 23.28
C GLN A 200 42.29 31.54 24.51
N ARG A 201 42.01 30.77 25.57
CA ARG A 201 42.83 30.73 26.78
C ARG A 201 44.23 30.20 26.48
N GLN A 202 44.33 29.08 25.78
CA GLN A 202 45.62 28.52 25.34
C GLN A 202 46.41 29.50 24.44
N ARG A 203 45.73 30.22 23.53
CA ARG A 203 46.39 31.25 22.70
C ARG A 203 46.94 32.42 23.53
N ARG A 204 46.29 32.80 24.63
CA ARG A 204 46.78 33.87 25.52
C ARG A 204 47.97 33.41 26.35
N GLU A 205 47.94 32.17 26.84
CA GLU A 205 49.04 31.57 27.60
C GLU A 205 50.29 31.36 26.75
N ALA A 206 50.17 31.12 25.43
CA ALA A 206 51.31 30.96 24.52
C ALA A 206 51.96 32.29 24.05
N VAL A 207 51.35 33.45 24.35
CA VAL A 207 51.83 34.78 23.94
C VAL A 207 52.46 35.55 25.12
N MET A 208 52.28 35.06 26.35
CA MET A 208 53.03 35.51 27.54
C MET A 208 54.30 34.68 27.71
#